data_AF-A0A3A0AMD2-F1
#
_entry.id   AF-A0A3A0AMD2-F1
#
_cell.length_a   1.000
_cell.length_b   1.000
_cell.length_c   1.000
_cell.angle_alpha   90.00
_cell.angle_beta   90.00
_cell.angle_gamma   90.00
#
_symmetry.space_group_name_H-M   'P 1'
#
loop_
_entity.id
_entity.type
_entity.pdbx_description
1 polymer ?
#
loop_
_entity_poly.entity_id
_entity_poly.type
_entity_poly.pdbx_seq_one_letter_code
_entity_poly.pdbx_strand_id
1 'polypeptide(L)'
;MIPILERVSAVLGALVCLVGAALVAAEQASLGTSGAADWLSLWPLPGLALLEWGLLGIAALIGVLSGRPALLTLAWVACGALATLVILGAFSIGPTVLLALILLTAAVLAASARRTRNLFGDAGIFLLGTLANFALFALLLLLENIA
;
A
#
# COMPACT_ATOMS: atom_id res chain seq x y z
N MET A 1 -27.07 5.27 4.93
CA MET A 1 -26.74 3.95 4.34
C MET A 1 -25.28 3.97 3.92
N ILE A 2 -24.31 3.17 4.36
CA ILE A 2 -24.07 2.31 5.53
C ILE A 2 -22.60 2.63 5.92
N PRO A 3 -22.30 3.32 7.04
CA PRO A 3 -20.91 3.63 7.44
C PRO A 3 -20.11 2.37 7.82
N ILE A 4 -20.79 1.24 7.97
CA ILE A 4 -20.20 -0.05 8.36
C ILE A 4 -19.35 -0.61 7.22
N LEU A 5 -19.80 -0.51 5.96
CA LEU A 5 -19.06 -1.11 4.82
C LEU A 5 -17.68 -0.47 4.64
N GLU A 6 -17.59 0.86 4.67
CA GLU A 6 -16.32 1.61 4.63
C GLU A 6 -15.39 1.21 5.77
N ARG A 7 -15.91 1.11 6.99
CA ARG A 7 -15.10 0.78 8.17
C ARG A 7 -14.60 -0.66 8.11
N VAL A 8 -15.47 -1.60 7.77
CA VAL A 8 -15.12 -3.03 7.66
C VAL A 8 -14.10 -3.24 6.55
N SER A 9 -14.32 -2.65 5.37
CA SER A 9 -13.36 -2.73 4.26
C SER A 9 -12.01 -2.09 4.60
N ALA A 10 -11.99 -0.93 5.28
CA ALA A 10 -10.76 -0.30 5.73
C ALA A 10 -9.99 -1.17 6.74
N VAL A 11 -10.69 -1.72 7.73
CA VAL A 11 -10.08 -2.60 8.75
C VAL A 11 -9.55 -3.87 8.12
N LEU A 12 -10.33 -4.53 7.26
CA LEU A 12 -9.88 -5.73 6.55
C LEU A 12 -8.69 -5.43 5.64
N GLY A 13 -8.72 -4.33 4.88
CA GLY A 13 -7.61 -3.94 4.01
C GLY A 13 -6.33 -3.65 4.78
N ALA A 14 -6.42 -2.97 5.92
CA ALA A 14 -5.27 -2.71 6.79
C ALA A 14 -4.74 -3.99 7.45
N LEU A 15 -5.63 -4.90 7.86
CA LEU A 15 -5.22 -6.21 8.36
C LEU A 15 -4.50 -7.03 7.29
N VAL A 16 -4.98 -7.02 6.04
CA VAL A 16 -4.29 -7.67 4.92
C VAL A 16 -2.90 -7.05 4.71
N CYS A 17 -2.75 -5.73 4.84
CA CYS A 17 -1.42 -5.10 4.76
C CYS A 17 -0.49 -5.57 5.88
N LEU A 18 -0.95 -5.54 7.12
CA LEU A 18 -0.12 -5.87 8.28
C LEU A 18 0.23 -7.36 8.34
N VAL A 19 -0.78 -8.22 8.18
CA VAL A 19 -0.59 -9.68 8.19
C VAL A 19 0.20 -10.11 6.96
N GLY A 20 -0.11 -9.57 5.79
CA GLY A 20 0.62 -9.87 4.56
C GLY A 20 2.10 -9.49 4.66
N ALA A 21 2.39 -8.27 5.13
CA ALA A 21 3.78 -7.83 5.34
C ALA A 21 4.51 -8.70 6.37
N ALA A 22 3.85 -9.04 7.48
CA ALA A 22 4.43 -9.89 8.53
C ALA A 22 4.70 -11.32 8.07
N LEU A 23 3.80 -11.92 7.30
CA LEU A 23 3.97 -13.28 6.75
C LEU A 23 5.14 -13.31 5.77
N VAL A 24 5.21 -12.36 4.85
CA VAL A 24 6.33 -12.29 3.89
C VAL A 24 7.65 -12.02 4.62
N ALA A 25 7.66 -11.15 5.64
CA ALA A 25 8.85 -10.93 6.46
C ALA A 25 9.29 -12.21 7.20
N ALA A 26 8.36 -12.99 7.73
CA ALA A 26 8.65 -14.26 8.40
C ALA A 26 9.19 -15.32 7.44
N GLU A 27 8.61 -15.42 6.25
CA GLU A 27 9.12 -16.30 5.19
C GLU A 27 10.55 -15.91 4.78
N GLN A 28 10.80 -14.62 4.54
CA GLN A 28 12.14 -14.11 4.21
C GLN A 28 13.15 -14.37 5.35
N ALA A 29 12.76 -14.20 6.60
CA ALA A 29 13.61 -14.51 7.75
C ALA A 29 13.94 -16.02 7.84
N SER A 30 13.00 -16.89 7.50
CA SER A 30 13.23 -18.34 7.48
C SER A 30 14.15 -18.78 6.33
N LEU A 31 14.03 -18.16 5.16
CA LEU A 31 14.80 -18.48 3.95
C LEU A 31 16.21 -17.87 3.95
N GLY A 32 16.44 -16.80 4.71
CA GLY A 32 17.76 -16.21 4.93
C GLY A 32 18.78 -17.13 5.62
N THR A 33 18.37 -18.30 6.11
CA THR A 33 19.26 -19.32 6.71
C THR A 33 19.84 -20.30 5.69
N SER A 34 19.37 -20.31 4.45
CA SER A 34 19.64 -21.39 3.49
C SER A 34 20.07 -20.89 2.11
N GLY A 35 21.11 -20.06 2.02
CA GLY A 35 21.96 -19.87 0.81
C GLY A 35 21.28 -19.41 -0.50
N ALA A 36 19.95 -19.29 -0.56
CA ALA A 36 19.15 -18.98 -1.74
C ALA A 36 18.94 -17.46 -1.87
N ALA A 37 20.00 -16.69 -1.64
CA ALA A 37 19.97 -15.23 -1.58
C ALA A 37 19.78 -14.55 -2.95
N ASP A 38 19.94 -15.27 -4.07
CA ASP A 38 20.01 -14.66 -5.41
C ASP A 38 18.66 -14.14 -5.93
N TRP A 39 17.52 -14.74 -5.58
CA TRP A 39 16.19 -14.24 -5.98
C TRP A 39 15.62 -13.21 -5.00
N LEU A 40 16.11 -13.18 -3.75
CA LEU A 40 15.84 -12.11 -2.79
C LEU A 40 16.61 -10.83 -3.13
N SER A 41 17.76 -10.96 -3.82
CA SER A 41 18.59 -9.84 -4.30
C SER A 41 17.94 -8.98 -5.39
N LEU A 42 16.84 -9.44 -6.00
CA LEU A 42 16.15 -8.70 -7.07
C LEU A 42 15.29 -7.53 -6.56
N TRP A 43 15.05 -7.45 -5.25
CA TRP A 43 14.34 -6.32 -4.66
C TRP A 43 15.32 -5.39 -3.95
N PRO A 44 15.41 -4.11 -4.34
CA PRO A 44 16.18 -3.13 -3.61
C PRO A 44 15.53 -2.97 -2.23
N LEU A 45 16.13 -3.54 -1.19
CA LEU A 45 15.63 -3.46 0.20
C LEU A 45 14.23 -4.08 0.41
N PRO A 46 14.09 -5.43 0.37
CA PRO A 46 12.79 -6.09 0.59
C PRO A 46 12.16 -5.73 1.94
N GLY A 47 12.98 -5.54 2.98
CA GLY A 47 12.49 -5.11 4.29
C GLY A 47 11.87 -3.71 4.32
N LEU A 48 12.38 -2.77 3.50
CA LEU A 48 11.83 -1.42 3.42
C LEU A 48 10.45 -1.42 2.75
N ALA A 49 10.31 -2.17 1.65
CA ALA A 49 9.03 -2.33 0.96
C ALA A 49 7.95 -2.99 1.84
N LEU A 50 8.34 -3.97 2.68
CA LEU A 50 7.42 -4.61 3.64
C LEU A 50 6.99 -3.66 4.75
N LEU A 51 7.92 -2.87 5.29
CA LEU A 51 7.60 -1.83 6.27
C LEU A 51 6.65 -0.80 5.67
N GLU A 52 6.95 -0.33 4.46
CA GLU A 52 6.13 0.64 3.74
C GLU A 52 4.72 0.10 3.49
N TRP A 53 4.59 -1.15 3.05
CA TRP A 53 3.28 -1.80 2.86
C TRP A 53 2.41 -1.76 4.12
N GLY A 54 2.97 -2.14 5.27
CA GLY A 54 2.25 -2.08 6.56
C GLY A 54 1.85 -0.64 6.94
N LEU A 55 2.76 0.31 6.76
CA LEU A 55 2.53 1.72 7.08
C LEU A 55 1.46 2.35 6.19
N LEU A 56 1.46 2.07 4.89
CA LEU A 56 0.45 2.55 3.94
C LEU A 56 -0.94 2.01 4.30
N GLY A 57 -1.04 0.74 4.70
CA GLY A 57 -2.29 0.17 5.21
C GLY A 57 -2.83 0.90 6.45
N ILE A 58 -1.96 1.22 7.41
CA ILE A 58 -2.32 2.00 8.61
C ILE A 58 -2.73 3.43 8.22
N ALA A 59 -1.97 4.09 7.34
CA ALA A 59 -2.26 5.45 6.90
C ALA A 59 -3.63 5.54 6.21
N ALA A 60 -3.95 4.57 5.34
CA ALA A 60 -5.26 4.47 4.71
C ALA A 60 -6.39 4.26 5.73
N LEU A 61 -6.20 3.36 6.71
CA LEU A 61 -7.16 3.12 7.79
C LEU A 61 -7.45 4.39 8.60
N ILE A 62 -6.41 5.06 9.08
CA ILE A 62 -6.53 6.32 9.84
C ILE A 62 -7.27 7.36 9.00
N GLY A 63 -6.92 7.48 7.73
CA GLY A 63 -7.53 8.43 6.82
C GLY A 63 -9.04 8.22 6.66
N VAL A 64 -9.45 6.97 6.48
CA VAL A 64 -10.86 6.59 6.39
C VAL A 64 -11.59 6.83 7.72
N LEU A 65 -11.07 6.31 8.83
CA LEU A 65 -11.76 6.32 10.13
C LEU A 65 -11.84 7.70 10.79
N SER A 66 -10.89 8.59 10.50
CA SER A 66 -10.79 9.89 11.18
C SER A 66 -11.96 10.85 10.95
N GLY A 67 -12.74 10.66 9.88
CA GLY A 67 -13.77 11.62 9.48
C GLY A 67 -13.25 12.95 8.93
N ARG A 68 -11.93 13.22 9.00
CA ARG A 68 -11.34 14.50 8.58
C ARG A 68 -11.02 14.51 7.08
N PRO A 69 -11.28 15.62 6.36
CA PRO A 69 -11.05 15.69 4.91
C PRO A 69 -9.56 15.59 4.55
N ALA A 70 -8.67 16.21 5.32
CA ALA A 70 -7.22 16.16 5.08
C ALA A 70 -6.66 14.74 5.23
N LEU A 71 -7.17 13.98 6.20
CA LEU A 71 -6.74 12.60 6.42
C LEU A 71 -7.34 11.63 5.38
N LEU A 72 -8.51 11.95 4.80
CA LEU A 72 -9.02 11.19 3.66
C LEU A 72 -8.15 11.38 2.41
N THR A 73 -7.58 12.57 2.21
CA THR A 73 -6.55 12.82 1.19
C THR A 73 -5.32 11.95 1.43
N LEU A 74 -4.87 11.81 2.69
CA LEU A 74 -3.78 10.86 3.03
C LEU A 74 -4.15 9.42 2.65
N ALA A 75 -5.39 8.99 2.85
CA ALA A 75 -5.82 7.65 2.44
C ALA A 75 -5.77 7.44 0.92
N TRP A 76 -6.14 8.46 0.14
CA TRP A 76 -5.99 8.44 -1.32
C TRP A 76 -4.53 8.32 -1.74
N VAL A 77 -3.62 9.09 -1.12
CA VAL A 77 -2.17 8.98 -1.35
C VAL A 77 -1.68 7.57 -1.01
N ALA A 78 -2.11 7.03 0.14
CA ALA A 78 -1.70 5.71 0.58
C ALA A 78 -2.17 4.58 -0.36
N CYS A 79 -3.41 4.65 -0.85
CA CYS A 79 -3.91 3.71 -1.85
C CYS A 79 -3.14 3.84 -3.18
N GLY A 80 -2.81 5.06 -3.59
CA GLY A 80 -1.97 5.31 -4.76
C GLY A 80 -0.59 4.67 -4.63
N ALA A 81 0.07 4.86 -3.48
CA ALA A 81 1.37 4.28 -3.18
C ALA A 81 1.33 2.73 -3.13
N LEU A 82 0.24 2.15 -2.59
CA LEU A 82 0.02 0.69 -2.64
C LEU A 82 -0.13 0.17 -4.08
N ALA A 83 -0.74 0.95 -4.98
CA ALA A 83 -0.84 0.57 -6.38
C ALA A 83 0.54 0.44 -7.04
N THR A 84 1.51 1.27 -6.65
CA THR A 84 2.91 1.10 -7.07
C THR A 84 3.47 -0.24 -6.63
N LEU A 85 3.24 -0.65 -5.39
CA LEU A 85 3.69 -1.96 -4.89
C LEU A 85 3.03 -3.11 -5.64
N VAL A 86 1.79 -2.97 -6.10
CA VAL A 86 1.15 -3.96 -6.99
C VAL A 86 1.84 -4.00 -8.36
N ILE A 87 2.12 -2.83 -8.95
CA ILE A 87 2.77 -2.72 -10.27
C ILE A 87 4.18 -3.32 -10.24
N LEU A 88 4.97 -2.98 -9.22
CA LEU A 88 6.33 -3.47 -9.05
C LEU A 88 6.36 -4.93 -8.57
N GLY A 89 5.39 -5.33 -7.74
CA GLY A 89 5.38 -6.61 -7.03
C GLY A 89 4.62 -7.74 -7.69
N ALA A 90 4.40 -7.66 -9.00
CA ALA A 90 3.49 -8.50 -9.79
C ALA A 90 3.61 -10.03 -9.62
N PHE A 91 4.69 -10.57 -9.02
CA PHE A 91 4.91 -12.02 -8.91
C PHE A 91 5.02 -12.62 -7.50
N SER A 92 5.31 -11.84 -6.44
CA SER A 92 5.52 -12.42 -5.07
C SER A 92 4.54 -11.89 -4.03
N ILE A 93 4.40 -10.56 -3.90
CA ILE A 93 3.47 -9.91 -2.96
C ILE A 93 2.26 -9.30 -3.66
N GLY A 94 2.26 -9.27 -5.00
CA GLY A 94 1.22 -8.64 -5.83
C GLY A 94 -0.21 -9.05 -5.47
N PRO A 95 -0.55 -10.35 -5.31
CA PRO A 95 -1.92 -10.77 -5.02
C PRO A 95 -2.43 -10.27 -3.65
N THR A 96 -1.60 -10.31 -2.62
CA THR A 96 -1.97 -9.87 -1.26
C THR A 96 -2.04 -8.35 -1.17
N VAL A 97 -1.09 -7.65 -1.77
CA VAL A 97 -1.12 -6.17 -1.88
C VAL A 97 -2.31 -5.72 -2.73
N LEU A 98 -2.63 -6.43 -3.82
CA LEU A 98 -3.80 -6.14 -4.67
C LEU A 98 -5.10 -6.31 -3.90
N LEU A 99 -5.24 -7.37 -3.12
CA LEU A 99 -6.42 -7.56 -2.27
C LEU A 99 -6.56 -6.40 -1.26
N ALA A 100 -5.47 -6.01 -0.60
CA ALA A 100 -5.47 -4.85 0.28
C ALA A 100 -5.84 -3.55 -0.44
N LEU A 101 -5.27 -3.32 -1.63
CA LEU A 101 -5.55 -2.15 -2.47
C LEU A 101 -7.04 -2.08 -2.83
N ILE A 102 -7.65 -3.19 -3.24
CA ILE A 102 -9.08 -3.24 -3.58
C ILE A 102 -9.92 -2.89 -2.35
N LEU A 103 -9.65 -3.50 -1.20
CA LEU A 103 -10.40 -3.24 0.04
C LEU A 103 -10.27 -1.79 0.51
N LEU A 104 -9.05 -1.25 0.53
CA LEU A 104 -8.78 0.12 0.96
C LEU A 104 -9.33 1.15 -0.03
N THR A 105 -9.19 0.92 -1.34
CA THR A 105 -9.74 1.82 -2.36
C THR A 105 -11.27 1.82 -2.31
N ALA A 106 -11.91 0.66 -2.11
CA ALA A 106 -13.36 0.59 -1.91
C ALA A 106 -13.80 1.38 -0.67
N ALA A 107 -13.05 1.27 0.44
CA ALA A 107 -13.31 2.04 1.65
C ALA A 107 -13.18 3.56 1.41
N VAL A 108 -12.10 3.98 0.75
CA VAL A 108 -11.81 5.39 0.46
C VAL A 108 -12.81 5.98 -0.54
N LEU A 109 -13.23 5.21 -1.55
CA LEU A 109 -14.29 5.61 -2.47
C LEU A 109 -15.63 5.80 -1.74
N ALA A 110 -16.02 4.84 -0.90
CA ALA A 110 -17.24 4.95 -0.10
C ALA A 110 -17.19 6.18 0.84
N ALA A 111 -16.04 6.43 1.46
CA ALA A 111 -15.81 7.60 2.31
C ALA A 111 -15.92 8.92 1.53
N SER A 112 -15.35 8.97 0.32
CA SER A 112 -15.34 10.15 -0.54
C SER A 112 -16.72 10.46 -1.08
N ALA A 113 -17.46 9.42 -1.52
CA ALA A 113 -18.84 9.54 -1.97
C ALA A 113 -19.77 10.04 -0.84
N ARG A 114 -19.64 9.50 0.39
CA ARG A 114 -20.44 9.96 1.54
C ARG A 114 -20.17 11.43 1.87
N ARG A 115 -18.92 11.87 1.74
CA ARG A 115 -18.50 13.25 2.06
C ARG A 115 -18.64 14.20 0.87
N THR A 116 -19.33 13.78 -0.20
CA THR A 116 -19.58 14.56 -1.42
C THR A 116 -18.30 15.22 -1.98
N ARG A 117 -17.16 14.52 -1.90
CA ARG A 117 -15.89 15.00 -2.44
C ARG A 117 -15.86 14.84 -3.96
N ASN A 118 -15.07 15.70 -4.60
CA ASN A 118 -14.81 15.59 -6.04
C ASN A 118 -13.89 14.38 -6.32
N LEU A 119 -14.50 13.29 -6.80
CA LEU A 119 -13.78 12.05 -7.13
C LEU A 119 -12.69 12.26 -8.20
N PHE A 120 -12.84 13.24 -9.10
CA PHE A 120 -11.83 13.51 -10.12
C PHE A 120 -10.55 14.09 -9.52
N GLY A 121 -10.70 15.01 -8.56
CA GLY A 121 -9.55 15.57 -7.82
C GLY A 121 -8.88 14.50 -6.94
N ASP A 122 -9.69 13.66 -6.31
CA ASP A 122 -9.20 12.56 -5.49
C ASP A 122 -8.48 11.47 -6.32
N ALA A 123 -8.92 11.19 -7.55
CA ALA A 123 -8.20 10.34 -8.50
C ALA A 123 -6.85 10.94 -8.91
N GLY A 124 -6.75 12.26 -9.06
CA GLY A 124 -5.47 12.95 -9.25
C GLY A 124 -4.51 12.74 -8.07
N ILE A 125 -5.02 12.78 -6.84
CA ILE A 125 -4.24 12.51 -5.62
C ILE A 125 -3.76 11.06 -5.58
N PHE A 126 -4.62 10.11 -5.95
CA PHE A 126 -4.24 8.70 -6.08
C PHE A 126 -3.06 8.54 -7.06
N LEU A 127 -3.18 9.12 -8.27
CA LEU A 127 -2.13 9.05 -9.28
C LEU A 127 -0.83 9.71 -8.82
N LEU A 128 -0.92 10.83 -8.11
CA LEU A 128 0.26 11.47 -7.49
C LEU A 128 0.93 10.54 -6.47
N GLY A 129 0.15 9.85 -5.63
CA GLY A 129 0.68 8.85 -4.70
C GLY A 129 1.38 7.70 -5.42
N THR A 130 0.78 7.19 -6.50
CA THR A 130 1.39 6.14 -7.33
C THR A 130 2.70 6.61 -7.96
N LEU A 131 2.67 7.76 -8.63
CA LEU A 131 3.85 8.29 -9.33
C LEU A 131 4.97 8.65 -8.37
N ALA A 132 4.65 9.28 -7.23
CA ALA A 132 5.62 9.62 -6.20
C ALA A 132 6.29 8.37 -5.62
N ASN A 133 5.50 7.33 -5.32
CA ASN A 133 6.07 6.11 -4.80
C ASN A 133 6.89 5.35 -5.85
N PHE A 134 6.44 5.35 -7.11
CA PHE A 134 7.20 4.77 -8.21
C PHE A 134 8.55 5.47 -8.39
N ALA A 135 8.55 6.81 -8.36
CA ALA A 135 9.76 7.60 -8.46
C ALA A 135 10.71 7.35 -7.27
N LEU A 136 10.18 7.14 -6.06
CA LEU A 136 10.97 6.76 -4.88
C LEU A 136 11.70 5.44 -5.11
N PHE A 137 10.98 4.39 -5.54
CA PHE A 137 11.59 3.09 -5.83
C PHE A 137 12.58 3.15 -6.99
N ALA A 138 12.26 3.89 -8.06
CA ALA A 138 13.16 4.08 -9.19
C ALA A 138 14.45 4.80 -8.77
N LEU A 139 14.37 5.80 -7.89
CA LEU A 139 15.52 6.50 -7.35
C LEU A 139 16.37 5.58 -6.46
N LEU A 140 15.75 4.77 -5.59
CA LEU A 140 16.45 3.80 -4.75
C LEU A 140 17.21 2.77 -5.59
N LEU A 141 16.59 2.24 -6.64
CA LEU A 141 17.23 1.34 -7.62
C LEU A 141 18.43 1.99 -8.30
N LEU A 142 18.29 3.27 -8.68
CA LEU A 142 19.37 3.99 -9.35
C LEU A 142 20.54 4.25 -8.39
N LEU A 143 20.26 4.55 -7.13
CA LEU A 143 21.29 4.71 -6.09
C LEU A 143 22.02 3.39 -5.81
N GLU A 144 21.32 2.26 -5.73
CA GLU A 144 21.94 0.95 -5.54
C GLU A 144 22.88 0.58 -6.69
N ASN A 145 22.53 0.90 -7.94
CA ASN A 145 23.38 0.60 -9.11
C ASN A 145 24.64 1.47 -9.22
N ILE A 146 24.74 2.57 -8.45
CA ILE A 146 25.89 3.50 -8.48
C ILE A 146 26.80 3.32 -7.24
N ALA A 147 26.30 2.66 -6.19
CA ALA A 147 27.02 2.37 -4.94
C ALA A 147 27.87 1.09 -5.04
#